data_AF-A0A959DSY0-F1
#
_entry.id   AF-A0A959DSY0-F1
#
_cell.length_a   1.000
_cell.length_b   1.000
_cell.length_c   1.000
_cell.angle_alpha   90.00
_cell.angle_beta   90.00
_cell.angle_gamma   90.00
#
_symmetry.space_group_name_H-M   'P 1'
#
loop_
_entity.id
_entity.type
_entity.pdbx_description
1 polymer ?
#
loop_
_entity_poly.entity_id
_entity_poly.type
_entity_poly.pdbx_seq_one_letter_code
_entity_poly.pdbx_strand_id
1 'polypeptide(L)'
;MNRVVIFLFSMLLAFGARAQVDSIHFQFQDTLLKAGTTHTFKMKVRESISGALGFQFCLQFDPANITFNSINKYYISGWSEDNMNIYPLGNPDLIACAVDVISAPYNGHDMIDFEFNVVNDCRVKDVIRILAAYRFKDGDSYSKSEMFFENDTYPIATEYLPYKPSSTLGIKTENIDTYPNPSVENTFLQFSSKKSGLFTMSVYDTRGQLIKKIPTEVSIGLNKVILSKSQIGSKGAYFVNLDMGDTVITSKMNFID
;
A
#
# COMPACT_ATOMS: atom_id res chain seq x y z
N MET A 1 13.23 -25.62 39.26
CA MET A 1 14.03 -25.92 38.05
C MET A 1 13.82 -24.74 37.11
N ASN A 2 14.55 -23.65 37.36
CA ASN A 2 14.41 -22.37 36.66
C ASN A 2 15.47 -22.30 35.55
N ARG A 3 15.05 -22.09 34.31
CA ARG A 3 15.94 -21.76 33.20
C ARG A 3 16.25 -20.27 33.26
N VAL A 4 17.45 -19.96 33.74
CA VAL A 4 18.07 -18.64 33.65
C VAL A 4 18.60 -18.48 32.22
N VAL A 5 18.07 -17.50 31.48
CA VAL A 5 18.64 -17.06 30.21
C VAL A 5 19.77 -16.09 30.53
N ILE A 6 21.00 -16.49 30.20
CA ILE A 6 22.21 -15.69 30.38
C ILE A 6 22.30 -14.70 29.20
N PHE A 7 22.10 -13.41 29.47
CA PHE A 7 22.56 -12.33 28.59
C PHE A 7 24.06 -12.15 28.80
N LEU A 8 24.88 -12.63 27.87
CA LEU A 8 26.31 -12.37 27.84
C LEU A 8 26.56 -11.05 27.11
N PHE A 9 26.88 -10.00 27.89
CA PHE A 9 27.47 -8.77 27.40
C PHE A 9 28.91 -9.06 26.97
N SER A 10 29.16 -9.26 25.68
CA SER A 10 30.52 -9.26 25.13
C SER A 10 30.86 -7.88 24.60
N MET A 11 31.68 -7.17 25.38
CA MET A 11 32.44 -5.99 24.97
C MET A 11 33.36 -6.39 23.81
N LEU A 12 33.15 -5.88 22.59
CA LEU A 12 34.05 -6.10 21.46
C LEU A 12 34.57 -4.78 20.90
N LEU A 13 35.89 -4.70 20.86
CA LEU A 13 36.72 -3.64 20.32
C LEU A 13 36.35 -3.33 18.86
N ALA A 14 36.26 -2.04 18.56
CA ALA A 14 36.07 -1.51 17.22
C ALA A 14 37.27 -1.84 16.32
N PHE A 15 37.08 -2.80 15.40
CA PHE A 15 37.77 -2.80 14.13
C PHE A 15 36.73 -2.58 13.04
N GLY A 16 36.88 -1.47 12.31
CA GLY A 16 35.94 -0.99 11.32
C GLY A 16 35.78 -1.92 10.12
N ALA A 17 34.88 -2.90 10.23
CA ALA A 17 34.24 -3.50 9.07
C ALA A 17 32.98 -2.68 8.76
N ARG A 18 33.03 -1.87 7.70
CA ARG A 18 31.81 -1.33 7.07
C ARG A 18 31.04 -2.53 6.52
N ALA A 19 29.95 -2.92 7.17
CA ALA A 19 29.06 -3.94 6.63
C ALA A 19 28.44 -3.40 5.34
N GLN A 20 28.50 -4.17 4.26
CA GLN A 20 27.81 -3.82 3.04
C GLN A 20 26.38 -4.34 3.18
N VAL A 21 25.47 -3.46 3.59
CA VAL A 21 24.05 -3.77 3.66
C VAL A 21 23.56 -4.14 2.25
N ASP A 22 23.15 -5.39 2.08
CA ASP A 22 22.72 -5.94 0.80
C ASP A 22 21.20 -6.03 0.78
N SER A 23 20.57 -5.22 -0.08
CA SER A 23 19.12 -5.16 -0.20
C SER A 23 18.58 -6.46 -0.81
N ILE A 24 17.46 -6.92 -0.27
CA ILE A 24 16.70 -8.08 -0.77
C ILE A 24 15.32 -7.60 -1.21
N HIS A 25 14.83 -8.05 -2.36
CA HIS A 25 13.56 -7.58 -2.90
C HIS A 25 12.48 -8.64 -2.77
N PHE A 26 11.43 -8.33 -2.01
CA PHE A 26 10.23 -9.15 -2.00
C PHE A 26 9.13 -8.59 -2.90
N GLN A 27 8.28 -9.48 -3.37
CA GLN A 27 7.23 -9.18 -4.34
C GLN A 27 5.91 -9.84 -3.93
N PHE A 28 4.83 -9.14 -4.23
CA PHE A 28 3.46 -9.64 -4.18
C PHE A 28 2.86 -9.55 -5.58
N GLN A 29 1.94 -10.47 -5.89
CA GLN A 29 1.22 -10.41 -7.16
C GLN A 29 0.10 -9.36 -7.08
N ASP A 30 0.14 -8.37 -7.97
CA ASP A 30 -0.88 -7.33 -8.01
C ASP A 30 -2.21 -7.84 -8.56
N THR A 31 -3.28 -7.76 -7.76
CA THR A 31 -4.62 -8.22 -8.11
C THR A 31 -5.69 -7.33 -7.47
N LEU A 32 -6.92 -7.38 -8.01
CA LEU A 32 -8.09 -6.76 -7.39
C LEU A 32 -8.65 -7.68 -6.31
N LEU A 33 -8.93 -7.09 -5.14
CA LEU A 33 -9.50 -7.75 -3.98
C LEU A 33 -10.94 -7.27 -3.77
N LYS A 34 -11.80 -8.18 -3.31
CA LYS A 34 -13.21 -7.90 -3.04
C LYS A 34 -13.48 -7.88 -1.55
N ALA A 35 -14.24 -6.88 -1.10
CA ALA A 35 -14.66 -6.76 0.28
C ALA A 35 -15.39 -8.04 0.76
N GLY A 36 -15.15 -8.41 2.01
CA GLY A 36 -15.76 -9.59 2.64
C GLY A 36 -15.10 -10.92 2.27
N THR A 37 -14.00 -10.91 1.49
CA THR A 37 -13.22 -12.11 1.20
C THR A 37 -11.96 -12.19 2.07
N THR A 38 -11.37 -13.37 2.11
CA THR A 38 -10.01 -13.57 2.62
C THR A 38 -9.05 -13.68 1.44
N HIS A 39 -7.86 -13.11 1.55
CA HIS A 39 -6.83 -13.18 0.53
C HIS A 39 -5.49 -13.64 1.12
N THR A 40 -4.82 -14.55 0.40
CA THR A 40 -3.47 -14.99 0.72
C THR A 40 -2.45 -14.15 -0.06
N PHE A 41 -1.74 -13.29 0.66
CA PHE A 41 -0.62 -12.53 0.14
C PHE A 41 0.64 -13.40 0.18
N LYS A 42 0.92 -14.04 -0.95
CA LYS A 42 2.15 -14.81 -1.14
C LYS A 42 3.33 -13.88 -1.35
N MET A 43 4.23 -13.84 -0.38
CA MET A 43 5.49 -13.12 -0.47
C MET A 43 6.52 -13.97 -1.23
N LYS A 44 7.15 -13.39 -2.24
CA LYS A 44 8.24 -14.01 -2.99
C LYS A 44 9.51 -13.19 -2.93
N VAL A 45 10.67 -13.82 -2.97
CA VAL A 45 11.97 -13.15 -3.15
C VAL A 45 12.38 -13.16 -4.63
N ARG A 46 12.91 -12.04 -5.11
CA ARG A 46 13.40 -11.92 -6.50
C ARG A 46 14.76 -12.59 -6.67
N GLU A 47 15.68 -12.35 -5.74
CA GLU A 47 17.05 -12.86 -5.79
C GLU A 47 17.17 -14.28 -5.23
N SER A 48 18.29 -14.96 -5.56
CA SER A 48 18.69 -16.16 -4.84
C SER A 48 19.12 -15.80 -3.41
N ILE A 49 18.69 -16.63 -2.46
CA ILE A 49 19.03 -16.53 -1.03
C ILE A 49 19.72 -17.79 -0.49
N SER A 50 20.24 -18.64 -1.37
CA SER A 50 20.85 -19.91 -0.98
C SER A 50 22.08 -19.77 -0.05
N GLY A 51 22.76 -18.62 -0.11
CA GLY A 51 23.87 -18.26 0.77
C GLY A 51 23.53 -17.20 1.82
N ALA A 52 22.25 -16.86 2.00
CA ALA A 52 21.83 -15.95 3.06
C ALA A 52 21.86 -16.70 4.40
N LEU A 53 22.43 -16.07 5.43
CA LEU A 53 22.38 -16.58 6.79
C LEU A 53 21.01 -16.31 7.41
N GLY A 54 20.38 -15.20 7.08
CA GLY A 54 19.04 -14.86 7.55
C GLY A 54 18.58 -13.60 6.84
N PHE A 55 17.41 -13.08 7.23
CA PHE A 55 16.95 -11.79 6.72
C PHE A 55 15.90 -11.18 7.63
N GLN A 56 15.76 -9.88 7.50
CA GLN A 56 14.83 -9.08 8.24
C GLN A 56 14.00 -8.24 7.26
N PHE A 57 12.72 -8.04 7.56
CA PHE A 57 11.88 -7.12 6.81
C PHE A 57 10.82 -6.46 7.67
N CYS A 58 10.34 -5.31 7.20
CA CYS A 58 9.15 -4.68 7.73
C CYS A 58 8.09 -4.62 6.63
N LEU A 59 6.98 -5.29 6.88
CA LEU A 59 5.78 -5.26 6.06
C LEU A 59 4.88 -4.14 6.58
N GLN A 60 4.40 -3.30 5.67
CA GLN A 60 3.35 -2.34 5.97
C GLN A 60 2.10 -2.68 5.16
N PHE A 61 0.95 -2.53 5.80
CA PHE A 61 -0.34 -2.68 5.15
C PHE A 61 -1.30 -1.55 5.52
N ASP A 62 -2.40 -1.42 4.78
CA ASP A 62 -3.46 -0.46 5.10
C ASP A 62 -4.55 -1.13 5.95
N PRO A 63 -4.59 -0.86 7.28
CA PRO A 63 -5.56 -1.49 8.17
C PRO A 63 -7.02 -1.08 7.89
N ALA A 64 -7.25 -0.02 7.10
CA ALA A 64 -8.59 0.37 6.68
C ALA A 64 -9.13 -0.50 5.53
N ASN A 65 -8.26 -1.17 4.78
CA ASN A 65 -8.64 -1.96 3.60
C ASN A 65 -8.41 -3.46 3.81
N ILE A 66 -7.40 -3.84 4.58
CA ILE A 66 -7.11 -5.24 4.91
C ILE A 66 -6.76 -5.39 6.40
N THR A 67 -7.15 -6.52 6.99
CA THR A 67 -6.82 -6.84 8.39
C THR A 67 -6.06 -8.15 8.43
N PHE A 68 -4.88 -8.13 9.05
CA PHE A 68 -4.05 -9.33 9.22
C PHE A 68 -4.82 -10.40 10.03
N ASN A 69 -4.82 -11.64 9.55
CA ASN A 69 -5.46 -12.77 10.21
C ASN A 69 -4.41 -13.72 10.80
N SER A 70 -3.56 -14.28 9.95
CA SER A 70 -2.60 -15.33 10.31
C SER A 70 -1.48 -15.44 9.29
N ILE A 71 -0.46 -16.25 9.62
CA ILE A 71 0.47 -16.78 8.62
C ILE A 71 0.11 -18.24 8.37
N ASN A 72 -0.22 -18.56 7.13
CA ASN A 72 -0.71 -19.88 6.78
C ASN A 72 0.43 -20.84 6.44
N LYS A 73 1.56 -20.31 5.97
CA LYS A 73 2.67 -21.14 5.49
C LYS A 73 4.01 -20.41 5.51
N TYR A 74 5.02 -21.16 5.94
CA TYR A 74 6.43 -20.85 5.76
C TYR A 74 7.03 -21.82 4.74
N TYR A 75 7.77 -21.29 3.77
CA TYR A 75 8.39 -22.11 2.72
C TYR A 75 9.81 -22.56 3.05
N ILE A 76 10.50 -21.82 3.92
CA ILE A 76 11.86 -22.14 4.36
C ILE A 76 11.77 -23.04 5.59
N SER A 77 12.54 -24.13 5.59
CA SER A 77 12.55 -25.09 6.70
C SER A 77 13.12 -24.45 7.96
N GLY A 78 12.53 -24.77 9.13
CA GLY A 78 12.95 -24.23 10.43
C GLY A 78 12.30 -22.91 10.81
N TRP A 79 11.45 -22.36 9.95
CA TRP A 79 10.73 -21.12 10.20
C TRP A 79 9.42 -21.36 10.96
N SER A 80 9.20 -20.55 12.00
CA SER A 80 7.98 -20.58 12.81
C SER A 80 7.60 -19.18 13.32
N GLU A 81 6.40 -19.06 13.88
CA GLU A 81 5.93 -17.83 14.53
C GLU A 81 6.86 -17.38 15.68
N ASP A 82 7.60 -18.30 16.30
CA ASP A 82 8.56 -18.00 17.39
C ASP A 82 9.74 -17.14 16.91
N ASN A 83 10.00 -17.08 15.60
CA ASN A 83 11.02 -16.25 14.96
C ASN A 83 10.44 -14.94 14.42
N MET A 84 9.20 -14.59 14.76
CA MET A 84 8.54 -13.39 14.25
C MET A 84 8.03 -12.54 15.41
N ASN A 85 8.48 -11.29 15.48
CA ASN A 85 7.86 -10.30 16.36
C ASN A 85 6.57 -9.78 15.70
N ILE A 86 5.55 -10.65 15.61
CA ILE A 86 4.21 -10.30 15.14
C ILE A 86 3.45 -9.68 16.32
N TYR A 87 3.85 -8.48 16.71
CA TYR A 87 3.01 -7.63 17.54
C TYR A 87 2.98 -6.25 16.90
N PRO A 88 1.81 -5.58 16.82
CA PRO A 88 1.77 -4.19 16.45
C PRO A 88 2.78 -3.47 17.34
N LEU A 89 3.78 -2.82 16.74
CA LEU A 89 4.88 -2.11 17.43
C LEU A 89 4.37 -0.86 18.18
N GLY A 90 3.16 -0.90 18.72
CA GLY A 90 2.31 0.27 18.99
C GLY A 90 1.58 0.79 17.75
N ASN A 91 1.80 0.21 16.55
CA ASN A 91 1.22 0.66 15.28
C ASN A 91 0.43 -0.48 14.60
N PRO A 92 -0.84 -0.26 14.21
CA PRO A 92 -1.71 -1.29 13.65
C PRO A 92 -1.43 -1.64 12.17
N ASP A 93 -0.51 -0.93 11.51
CA ASP A 93 -0.23 -1.03 10.08
C ASP A 93 1.12 -1.70 9.75
N LEU A 94 1.89 -2.13 10.76
CA LEU A 94 3.24 -2.67 10.60
C LEU A 94 3.38 -4.08 11.17
N ILE A 95 4.03 -4.94 10.40
CA ILE A 95 4.51 -6.26 10.83
C ILE A 95 6.03 -6.30 10.58
N ALA A 96 6.81 -6.36 11.66
CA ALA A 96 8.25 -6.57 11.57
C ALA A 96 8.56 -8.06 11.71
N CYS A 97 9.45 -8.56 10.86
CA CYS A 97 9.89 -9.95 10.88
C CYS A 97 11.42 -9.99 10.83
N ALA A 98 12.03 -10.77 11.72
CA ALA A 98 13.46 -10.98 11.75
C ALA A 98 13.71 -12.47 11.83
N VAL A 99 14.22 -13.05 10.74
CA VAL A 99 14.43 -14.48 10.68
C VAL A 99 15.90 -14.82 10.86
N ASP A 100 16.13 -15.60 11.91
CA ASP A 100 17.43 -16.13 12.29
C ASP A 100 17.81 -17.35 11.42
N VAL A 101 19.08 -17.74 11.52
CA VAL A 101 19.84 -18.71 10.71
C VAL A 101 19.00 -19.67 9.85
N ILE A 102 19.09 -19.53 8.54
CA ILE A 102 18.63 -20.54 7.59
C ILE A 102 19.51 -21.79 7.78
N SER A 103 18.95 -22.83 8.41
CA SER A 103 19.70 -24.06 8.75
C SER A 103 20.11 -24.91 7.55
N ALA A 104 19.52 -24.66 6.37
CA ALA A 104 19.84 -25.34 5.11
C ALA A 104 19.60 -24.43 3.91
N PRO A 105 20.47 -24.42 2.87
CA PRO A 105 20.30 -23.57 1.70
C PRO A 105 18.89 -23.66 1.10
N TYR A 106 18.23 -22.52 0.95
CA TYR A 106 16.94 -22.42 0.29
C TYR A 106 17.11 -21.89 -1.14
N ASN A 107 16.62 -22.65 -2.12
CA ASN A 107 16.73 -22.33 -3.55
C ASN A 107 15.39 -21.90 -4.18
N GLY A 108 14.32 -21.81 -3.39
CA GLY A 108 13.02 -21.38 -3.88
C GLY A 108 12.85 -19.86 -3.87
N HIS A 109 11.75 -19.41 -4.46
CA HIS A 109 11.37 -17.98 -4.48
C HIS A 109 10.17 -17.67 -3.57
N ASP A 110 9.35 -18.66 -3.22
CA ASP A 110 8.21 -18.45 -2.31
C ASP A 110 8.72 -18.35 -0.86
N MET A 111 8.18 -17.46 -0.04
CA MET A 111 8.74 -17.16 1.28
C MET A 111 7.73 -17.44 2.40
N ILE A 112 6.67 -16.64 2.44
CA ILE A 112 5.63 -16.66 3.47
C ILE A 112 4.28 -16.40 2.80
N ASP A 113 3.26 -17.13 3.22
CA ASP A 113 1.87 -16.85 2.87
C ASP A 113 1.19 -16.15 4.04
N PHE A 114 0.92 -14.86 3.90
CA PHE A 114 0.15 -14.08 4.88
C PHE A 114 -1.33 -14.12 4.53
N GLU A 115 -2.18 -14.34 5.52
CA GLU A 115 -3.61 -14.27 5.36
C GLU A 115 -4.16 -12.95 5.90
N PHE A 116 -4.98 -12.29 5.08
CA PHE A 116 -5.66 -11.06 5.43
C PHE A 116 -7.14 -11.14 5.07
N ASN A 117 -7.98 -10.57 5.91
CA ASN A 117 -9.37 -10.28 5.59
C ASN A 117 -9.45 -8.97 4.81
N VAL A 118 -10.24 -8.95 3.72
CA VAL A 118 -10.43 -7.79 2.87
C VAL A 118 -11.67 -7.02 3.36
N VAL A 119 -11.44 -5.82 3.89
CA VAL A 119 -12.50 -4.96 4.44
C VAL A 119 -13.19 -4.17 3.33
N ASN A 120 -12.42 -3.69 2.35
CA ASN A 120 -12.91 -2.86 1.25
C ASN A 120 -12.35 -3.35 -0.10
N ASP A 121 -13.10 -3.13 -1.17
CA ASP A 121 -12.62 -3.34 -2.54
C ASP A 121 -11.34 -2.53 -2.76
N CYS A 122 -10.24 -3.22 -3.02
CA CYS A 122 -8.93 -2.61 -3.12
C CYS A 122 -8.03 -3.38 -4.09
N ARG A 123 -6.81 -2.90 -4.27
CA ARG A 123 -5.82 -3.52 -5.14
C ARG A 123 -4.55 -3.78 -4.35
N VAL A 124 -3.96 -4.96 -4.50
CA VAL A 124 -2.81 -5.43 -3.70
C VAL A 124 -1.70 -4.37 -3.62
N LYS A 125 -1.27 -3.81 -4.76
CA LYS A 125 -0.20 -2.80 -4.80
C LYS A 125 -0.48 -1.52 -3.98
N ASP A 126 -1.74 -1.25 -3.65
CA ASP A 126 -2.17 -0.03 -2.96
C ASP A 126 -2.35 -0.24 -1.44
N VAL A 127 -2.35 -1.51 -0.97
CA VAL A 127 -2.70 -1.84 0.43
C VAL A 127 -1.63 -2.63 1.18
N ILE A 128 -0.58 -3.10 0.51
CA ILE A 128 0.51 -3.84 1.16
C ILE A 128 1.86 -3.56 0.47
N ARG A 129 2.93 -3.49 1.26
CA ARG A 129 4.29 -3.31 0.76
C ARG A 129 5.35 -3.70 1.77
N ILE A 130 6.57 -3.91 1.28
CA ILE A 130 7.76 -3.99 2.12
C ILE A 130 8.37 -2.59 2.28
N LEU A 131 8.56 -2.16 3.53
CA LEU A 131 9.22 -0.90 3.88
C LEU A 131 10.73 -0.98 3.74
N ALA A 132 11.28 -2.06 4.29
CA ALA A 132 12.70 -2.32 4.37
C ALA A 132 12.88 -3.82 4.41
N ALA A 133 13.95 -4.29 3.77
CA ALA A 133 14.35 -5.68 3.84
C ALA A 133 15.85 -5.84 3.65
N TYR A 134 16.46 -6.69 4.46
CA TYR A 134 17.90 -6.91 4.53
C TYR A 134 18.20 -8.39 4.67
N ARG A 135 19.25 -8.89 4.01
CA ARG A 135 19.78 -10.24 4.25
C ARG A 135 21.13 -10.17 4.96
N PHE A 136 21.39 -11.14 5.81
CA PHE A 136 22.68 -11.33 6.48
C PHE A 136 23.55 -12.29 5.65
N LYS A 137 24.84 -11.98 5.48
CA LYS A 137 25.83 -12.85 4.84
C LYS A 137 26.93 -13.22 5.82
N ASP A 138 27.70 -14.24 5.48
CA ASP A 138 28.88 -14.64 6.25
C ASP A 138 29.87 -13.46 6.38
N GLY A 139 30.29 -13.16 7.61
CA GLY A 139 31.08 -11.97 7.96
C GLY A 139 30.28 -10.75 8.42
N ASP A 140 28.94 -10.74 8.29
CA ASP A 140 28.08 -9.70 8.87
C ASP A 140 27.78 -10.00 10.35
N SER A 141 27.77 -8.97 11.20
CA SER A 141 27.43 -9.12 12.62
C SER A 141 25.93 -8.92 12.84
N TYR A 142 25.26 -9.88 13.48
CA TYR A 142 23.84 -9.78 13.87
C TYR A 142 23.54 -8.55 14.72
N SER A 143 24.50 -8.06 15.51
CA SER A 143 24.33 -6.85 16.33
C SER A 143 24.30 -5.54 15.52
N LYS A 144 24.46 -5.61 14.19
CA LYS A 144 24.31 -4.48 13.27
C LYS A 144 22.95 -4.47 12.56
N SER A 145 21.99 -5.28 13.00
CA SER A 145 20.61 -5.22 12.48
C SER A 145 19.96 -3.88 12.88
N GLU A 146 19.99 -2.90 11.98
CA GLU A 146 19.50 -1.52 12.16
C GLU A 146 17.98 -1.39 12.34
N MET A 147 17.27 -2.49 12.55
CA MET A 147 15.83 -2.50 12.79
C MET A 147 15.46 -2.53 14.28
N PHE A 148 16.45 -2.56 15.18
CA PHE A 148 16.24 -2.20 16.59
C PHE A 148 16.73 -0.76 16.79
N PHE A 149 15.82 0.18 16.52
CA PHE A 149 15.79 1.56 16.99
C PHE A 149 17.07 2.09 17.66
N GLU A 150 18.05 2.52 16.86
CA GLU A 150 18.89 3.65 17.24
C GLU A 150 18.48 4.85 16.38
N ASN A 151 18.13 5.95 17.05
CA ASN A 151 17.35 7.05 16.51
C ASN A 151 18.05 7.89 15.41
N ASP A 152 19.29 7.57 15.02
CA ASP A 152 20.14 8.52 14.29
C ASP A 152 21.02 7.95 13.16
N THR A 153 20.82 6.73 12.66
CA THR A 153 21.58 6.31 11.46
C THR A 153 20.81 5.36 10.54
N TYR A 154 20.48 5.89 9.35
CA TYR A 154 19.86 5.15 8.25
C TYR A 154 20.91 4.65 7.24
N PRO A 155 20.63 3.50 6.63
CA PRO A 155 20.66 3.34 5.19
C PRO A 155 19.30 2.79 4.72
N ILE A 156 18.51 3.72 4.16
CA ILE A 156 17.26 3.46 3.46
C ILE A 156 17.61 2.85 2.09
N ALA A 157 17.43 1.54 1.92
CA ALA A 157 17.33 0.92 0.60
C ALA A 157 15.85 0.85 0.21
N THR A 158 15.27 2.00 -0.13
CA THR A 158 13.95 2.08 -0.75
C THR A 158 14.14 2.28 -2.25
N GLU A 159 13.78 1.29 -3.05
CA GLU A 159 13.33 1.63 -4.40
C GLU A 159 12.02 2.43 -4.25
N TYR A 160 12.16 3.75 -4.32
CA TYR A 160 11.08 4.72 -4.24
C TYR A 160 10.08 4.50 -5.38
N LEU A 161 9.01 3.75 -5.11
CA LEU A 161 7.70 4.12 -5.64
C LEU A 161 7.09 5.13 -4.66
N PRO A 162 6.45 6.22 -5.12
CA PRO A 162 5.91 7.23 -4.23
C PRO A 162 4.87 6.61 -3.31
N TYR A 163 5.29 6.30 -2.09
CA TYR A 163 4.40 5.90 -1.03
C TYR A 163 3.85 7.16 -0.38
N LYS A 164 2.53 7.31 -0.48
CA LYS A 164 1.79 8.22 0.38
C LYS A 164 1.25 7.37 1.53
N PRO A 165 1.74 7.54 2.77
CA PRO A 165 1.02 7.03 3.92
C PRO A 165 -0.37 7.60 3.84
N SER A 166 -1.32 6.69 3.75
CA SER A 166 -2.74 6.96 3.88
C SER A 166 -3.00 7.37 5.33
N SER A 167 -2.56 8.58 5.72
CA SER A 167 -3.18 9.26 6.85
C SER A 167 -4.63 9.63 6.51
N THR A 168 -5.08 9.41 5.26
CA THR A 168 -6.48 9.32 4.84
C THR A 168 -6.63 8.71 3.42
N LEU A 169 -6.85 7.39 3.27
CA LEU A 169 -7.29 6.75 2.01
C LEU A 169 -8.21 5.55 2.31
N GLY A 170 -9.25 5.79 3.11
CA GLY A 170 -10.51 5.48 2.47
C GLY A 170 -10.59 6.40 1.25
N ILE A 171 -10.75 5.84 0.05
CA ILE A 171 -10.97 6.52 -1.24
C ILE A 171 -11.34 8.00 -1.05
N LYS A 172 -10.34 8.89 -1.07
CA LYS A 172 -10.57 10.30 -0.84
C LYS A 172 -11.09 10.85 -2.16
N THR A 173 -12.40 11.03 -2.28
CA THR A 173 -12.99 11.76 -3.40
C THR A 173 -12.68 13.23 -3.18
N GLU A 174 -11.44 13.65 -3.43
CA GLU A 174 -11.06 15.06 -3.27
C GLU A 174 -11.45 15.89 -4.48
N ASN A 175 -11.43 15.29 -5.68
CA ASN A 175 -11.69 15.99 -6.94
C ASN A 175 -12.37 15.06 -7.96
N ILE A 176 -13.02 15.68 -8.95
CA ILE A 176 -13.45 15.01 -10.19
C ILE A 176 -12.43 15.38 -11.26
N ASP A 177 -11.71 14.38 -11.78
CA ASP A 177 -10.81 14.57 -12.91
C ASP A 177 -11.62 14.72 -14.19
N THR A 178 -11.34 15.78 -14.94
CA THR A 178 -11.98 16.06 -16.23
C THR A 178 -10.97 15.79 -17.34
N TYR A 179 -11.22 14.84 -18.23
CA TYR A 179 -10.34 14.55 -19.35
C TYR A 179 -11.12 14.16 -20.61
N PRO A 180 -10.82 14.69 -21.80
CA PRO A 180 -9.94 15.83 -22.02
C PRO A 180 -10.55 17.12 -21.43
N ASN A 181 -9.69 18.03 -20.97
CA ASN A 181 -10.08 19.37 -20.55
C ASN A 181 -8.94 20.36 -20.89
N PRO A 182 -9.11 21.26 -21.86
CA PRO A 182 -10.33 21.53 -22.61
C PRO A 182 -10.78 20.37 -23.52
N SER A 183 -12.08 20.34 -23.85
CA SER A 183 -12.71 19.35 -24.73
C SER A 183 -13.41 20.02 -25.91
N VAL A 184 -13.42 19.37 -27.08
CA VAL A 184 -14.23 19.80 -28.23
C VAL A 184 -15.66 19.28 -28.12
N GLU A 185 -15.83 17.96 -28.02
CA GLU A 185 -17.16 17.31 -28.03
C GLU A 185 -17.53 16.69 -26.68
N ASN A 186 -16.65 15.87 -26.10
CA ASN A 186 -16.94 15.09 -24.89
C ASN A 186 -15.80 15.20 -23.87
N THR A 187 -16.17 15.40 -22.61
CA THR A 187 -15.24 15.27 -21.47
C THR A 187 -15.69 14.13 -20.56
N PHE A 188 -14.73 13.41 -20.02
CA PHE A 188 -14.94 12.37 -19.03
C PHE A 188 -14.73 12.95 -17.64
N LEU A 189 -15.70 12.75 -16.77
CA LEU A 189 -15.62 13.03 -15.35
C LEU A 189 -15.29 11.73 -14.62
N GLN A 190 -14.08 11.65 -14.09
CA GLN A 190 -13.57 10.48 -13.39
C GLN A 190 -13.35 10.80 -11.92
N PHE A 191 -13.92 9.98 -11.04
CA PHE A 191 -13.82 10.17 -9.60
C PHE A 191 -13.97 8.83 -8.87
N SER A 192 -13.42 8.73 -7.67
CA SER A 192 -13.50 7.49 -6.88
C SER A 192 -14.37 7.70 -5.65
N SER A 193 -15.38 6.87 -5.43
CA SER A 193 -16.34 7.03 -4.33
C SER A 193 -16.24 5.91 -3.29
N LYS A 194 -16.51 6.24 -2.02
CA LYS A 194 -16.77 5.26 -0.94
C LYS A 194 -18.25 4.85 -0.85
N LYS A 195 -19.13 5.60 -1.49
CA LYS A 195 -20.58 5.43 -1.43
C LYS A 195 -21.07 4.89 -2.76
N SER A 196 -22.04 4.00 -2.71
CA SER A 196 -22.86 3.67 -3.86
C SER A 196 -24.27 4.22 -3.70
N GLY A 197 -24.93 4.50 -4.81
CA GLY A 197 -26.29 5.02 -4.82
C GLY A 197 -26.55 5.93 -6.02
N LEU A 198 -27.79 6.42 -6.08
CA LEU A 198 -28.20 7.41 -7.06
C LEU A 198 -28.04 8.81 -6.46
N PHE A 199 -27.15 9.60 -7.04
CA PHE A 199 -26.82 10.96 -6.62
C PHE A 199 -27.14 11.99 -7.70
N THR A 200 -26.99 13.27 -7.39
CA THR A 200 -27.24 14.35 -8.35
C THR A 200 -25.95 15.08 -8.70
N MET A 201 -25.64 15.08 -10.00
CA MET A 201 -24.60 15.91 -10.57
C MET A 201 -25.22 17.17 -11.18
N SER A 202 -24.77 18.34 -10.76
CA SER A 202 -25.25 19.65 -11.24
C SER A 202 -24.14 20.37 -12.00
N VAL A 203 -24.48 20.97 -13.14
CA VAL A 203 -23.55 21.75 -13.96
C VAL A 203 -23.94 23.22 -13.90
N TYR A 204 -22.98 24.10 -13.64
CA TYR A 204 -23.15 25.54 -13.52
C TYR A 204 -22.24 26.28 -14.51
N ASP A 205 -22.68 27.45 -15.00
CA ASP A 205 -21.81 28.38 -15.72
C ASP A 205 -20.92 29.20 -14.77
N THR A 206 -20.07 30.06 -15.33
CA THR A 206 -19.20 30.96 -14.55
C THR A 206 -19.93 32.04 -13.77
N ARG A 207 -21.23 32.24 -14.01
CA ARG A 207 -22.11 33.15 -13.26
C ARG A 207 -22.86 32.42 -12.14
N GLY A 208 -22.64 31.11 -11.97
CA GLY A 208 -23.34 30.28 -11.00
C GLY A 208 -24.77 29.89 -11.44
N GLN A 209 -25.13 30.11 -12.70
CA GLN A 209 -26.43 29.68 -13.23
C GLN A 209 -26.41 28.16 -13.44
N LEU A 210 -27.41 27.46 -12.88
CA LEU A 210 -27.60 26.04 -13.12
C LEU A 210 -27.96 25.80 -14.59
N ILE A 211 -27.12 25.05 -15.29
CA ILE A 211 -27.30 24.63 -16.68
C ILE A 211 -28.03 23.29 -16.75
N LYS A 212 -27.64 22.33 -15.91
CA LYS A 212 -28.20 20.97 -15.95
C LYS A 212 -28.09 20.22 -14.64
N LYS A 213 -29.04 19.32 -14.39
CA LYS A 213 -28.98 18.26 -13.36
C LYS A 213 -29.00 16.90 -14.03
N ILE A 214 -28.15 16.00 -13.55
CA ILE A 214 -27.91 14.68 -14.13
C ILE A 214 -27.97 13.65 -12.99
N PRO A 215 -29.00 12.78 -12.96
CA PRO A 215 -28.98 11.62 -12.08
C PRO A 215 -27.74 10.79 -12.38
N THR A 216 -26.94 10.53 -11.37
CA THR A 216 -25.64 9.87 -11.51
C THR A 216 -25.62 8.64 -10.60
N GLU A 217 -25.58 7.47 -11.21
CA GLU A 217 -25.31 6.22 -10.50
C GLU A 217 -23.84 6.21 -10.11
N VAL A 218 -23.59 6.10 -8.81
CA VAL A 218 -22.26 6.00 -8.24
C VAL A 218 -22.10 4.60 -7.66
N SER A 219 -20.97 3.97 -7.97
CA SER A 219 -20.51 2.71 -7.40
C SER A 219 -19.34 2.95 -6.45
N ILE A 220 -19.11 2.03 -5.52
CA ILE A 220 -17.89 2.04 -4.72
C ILE A 220 -16.69 1.83 -5.65
N GLY A 221 -15.60 2.58 -5.43
CA GLY A 221 -14.43 2.56 -6.31
C GLY A 221 -14.52 3.59 -7.43
N LEU A 222 -13.96 3.27 -8.59
CA LEU A 222 -13.79 4.21 -9.70
C LEU A 222 -15.09 4.37 -10.51
N ASN A 223 -15.49 5.62 -10.73
CA ASN A 223 -16.66 6.00 -11.52
C ASN A 223 -16.26 6.86 -12.72
N LYS A 224 -17.08 6.79 -13.78
CA LYS A 224 -16.88 7.58 -15.01
C LYS A 224 -18.23 8.07 -15.53
N VAL A 225 -18.35 9.38 -15.70
CA VAL A 225 -19.51 10.03 -16.33
C VAL A 225 -19.05 10.73 -17.61
N ILE A 226 -19.83 10.63 -18.68
CA ILE A 226 -19.55 11.30 -19.95
C ILE A 226 -20.45 12.53 -20.05
N LEU A 227 -19.86 13.71 -20.27
CA LEU A 227 -20.60 14.93 -20.59
C LEU A 227 -20.25 15.39 -22.01
N SER A 228 -21.28 15.65 -22.81
CA SER A 228 -21.13 16.19 -24.15
C SER A 228 -21.42 17.69 -24.21
N LYS A 229 -20.72 18.42 -25.08
CA LYS A 229 -20.97 19.85 -25.37
C LYS A 229 -22.42 20.07 -25.78
N SER A 230 -23.01 19.15 -26.55
CA SER A 230 -24.42 19.18 -26.95
C SER A 230 -25.40 19.11 -25.78
N GLN A 231 -25.04 18.47 -24.66
CA GLN A 231 -25.86 18.43 -23.45
C GLN A 231 -25.77 19.72 -22.62
N ILE A 232 -24.69 20.49 -22.77
CA ILE A 232 -24.42 21.74 -22.05
C ILE A 232 -24.88 22.97 -22.85
N GLY A 233 -24.78 22.91 -24.18
CA GLY A 233 -25.38 23.87 -25.12
C GLY A 233 -24.40 24.84 -25.77
N SER A 234 -23.24 25.14 -25.16
CA SER A 234 -22.27 26.08 -25.73
C SER A 234 -20.84 25.84 -25.24
N LYS A 235 -19.87 26.44 -25.95
CA LYS A 235 -18.47 26.52 -25.50
C LYS A 235 -18.34 27.41 -24.27
N GLY A 236 -17.31 27.16 -23.47
CA GLY A 236 -17.01 27.94 -22.28
C GLY A 236 -16.62 27.08 -21.08
N ALA A 237 -16.31 27.76 -19.98
CA ALA A 237 -15.98 27.14 -18.71
C ALA A 237 -17.24 26.84 -17.88
N TYR A 238 -17.26 25.68 -17.25
CA TYR A 238 -18.36 25.21 -16.42
C TYR A 238 -17.81 24.59 -15.14
N PHE A 239 -18.65 24.59 -14.11
CA PHE A 239 -18.40 23.89 -12.85
C PHE A 239 -19.36 22.72 -12.73
N VAL A 240 -18.84 21.55 -12.38
CA VAL A 240 -19.64 20.37 -12.10
C VAL A 240 -19.58 20.08 -10.61
N ASN A 241 -20.75 19.93 -9.99
CA ASN A 241 -20.90 19.61 -8.58
C ASN A 241 -21.57 18.25 -8.44
N LEU A 242 -20.90 17.29 -7.82
CA LEU A 242 -21.50 16.02 -7.40
C LEU A 242 -21.88 16.12 -5.92
N ASP A 243 -23.18 16.09 -5.64
CA ASP A 243 -23.72 16.11 -4.28
C ASP A 243 -24.00 14.67 -3.80
N MET A 244 -23.26 14.25 -2.77
CA MET A 244 -23.38 12.94 -2.12
C MET A 244 -23.93 13.03 -0.68
N GLY A 245 -24.66 14.10 -0.38
CA GLY A 245 -25.31 14.35 0.91
C GLY A 245 -24.39 15.07 1.90
N ASP A 246 -23.44 14.36 2.48
CA ASP A 246 -22.46 14.94 3.43
C ASP A 246 -21.26 15.61 2.76
N THR A 247 -21.10 15.37 1.46
CA THR A 247 -19.94 15.83 0.68
C THR A 247 -20.42 16.36 -0.66
N VAL A 248 -19.94 17.56 -1.01
CA VAL A 248 -20.11 18.13 -2.35
C VAL A 248 -18.74 18.28 -2.99
N ILE A 249 -18.59 17.73 -4.19
CA ILE A 249 -17.32 17.73 -4.91
C ILE A 249 -17.48 18.56 -6.15
N THR A 250 -16.61 19.54 -6.31
CA THR A 250 -16.65 20.50 -7.41
C THR A 250 -15.44 20.31 -8.32
N SER A 251 -15.65 20.35 -9.63
CA SER A 251 -14.57 20.42 -10.60
C SER A 251 -14.90 21.37 -11.74
N LYS A 252 -13.87 21.84 -12.43
CA LYS A 252 -13.98 22.76 -13.56
C LYS A 252 -13.76 22.01 -14.86
N MET A 253 -14.64 22.20 -15.83
CA MET A 253 -14.47 21.73 -17.20
C MET A 253 -14.56 22.89 -18.20
N ASN A 254 -13.95 22.73 -19.38
CA ASN A 254 -13.95 23.75 -20.41
C ASN A 254 -14.23 23.11 -21.78
N PHE A 255 -15.22 23.64 -22.49
CA PHE A 255 -15.51 23.26 -23.88
C PHE A 255 -15.00 24.33 -24.85
N ILE A 256 -14.33 23.89 -25.91
CA ILE A 256 -13.83 24.72 -27.01
C ILE A 256 -14.50 24.32 -28.33
N ASP A 257 -14.16 25.03 -29.41
CA ASP A 257 -14.56 24.69 -30.78
C ASP A 257 -13.51 23.82 -31.47
#